data_AF-A0A4U8URF6-F1
#
_entry.id   AF-A0A4U8URF6-F1
#
_cell.length_a   1.000
_cell.length_b   1.000
_cell.length_c   1.000
_cell.angle_alpha   90.00
_cell.angle_beta   90.00
_cell.angle_gamma   90.00
#
_symmetry.space_group_name_H-M   'P 1'
#
loop_
_entity.id
_entity.type
_entity.pdbx_description
1 polymer ?
#
loop_
_entity_poly.entity_id
_entity_poly.type
_entity_poly.pdbx_seq_one_letter_code
_entity_poly.pdbx_strand_id
1 'polypeptide(L)'
;MSTEEELSESEKTIRRCLEKCFRLAIAVFVSLQMFDFLFNSVWMHGYIWSLNQKVEMDMSERSAGAIVDHQLGKVGNKERFFAAVVSALSVWSLLAVLGYGKRDHSVWELLKHSVMVGIMAGCVRCMQMQQRLYPAIHEGFYTYLLTFSVGLTFSIQI
;
A
#
# COMPACT_ATOMS: atom_id res chain seq x y z
N MET A 1 -9.92 41.89 -1.14
CA MET A 1 -11.26 41.42 -0.74
C MET A 1 -11.60 40.30 -1.70
N SER A 2 -11.23 39.05 -1.36
CA SER A 2 -11.56 37.89 -2.19
C SER A 2 -13.06 37.66 -2.09
N THR A 3 -13.76 37.81 -3.21
CA THR A 3 -15.14 37.37 -3.36
C THR A 3 -15.20 35.88 -3.04
N GLU A 4 -15.73 35.53 -1.87
CA GLU A 4 -16.22 34.17 -1.63
C GLU A 4 -17.32 33.93 -2.64
N GLU A 5 -17.02 33.17 -3.70
CA GLU A 5 -18.07 32.66 -4.60
C GLU A 5 -19.02 31.81 -3.76
N GLU A 6 -20.25 32.26 -3.57
CA GLU A 6 -21.31 31.47 -2.95
C GLU A 6 -21.67 30.30 -3.90
N LEU A 7 -20.92 29.21 -3.78
CA LEU A 7 -21.15 27.98 -4.52
C LEU A 7 -22.49 27.35 -4.11
N SER A 8 -23.23 26.83 -5.08
CA SER A 8 -24.45 26.04 -4.82
C SER A 8 -24.13 24.80 -3.97
N GLU A 9 -25.05 24.38 -3.10
CA GLU A 9 -24.92 23.15 -2.30
C GLU A 9 -24.73 21.89 -3.18
N SER A 10 -25.32 21.89 -4.36
CA SER A 10 -25.12 20.84 -5.36
C SER A 10 -23.67 20.80 -5.85
N GLU A 11 -23.09 21.96 -6.12
CA GLU A 11 -21.71 22.09 -6.58
C GLU A 11 -20.72 21.71 -5.48
N LYS A 12 -20.95 22.15 -4.23
CA LYS A 12 -20.15 21.73 -3.06
C LYS A 12 -20.18 20.20 -2.90
N THR A 13 -21.33 19.58 -3.10
CA THR A 13 -21.47 18.12 -3.00
C THR A 13 -20.70 17.39 -4.11
N ILE A 14 -20.82 17.87 -5.36
CA ILE A 14 -20.10 17.31 -6.50
C ILE A 14 -18.59 17.46 -6.33
N ARG A 15 -18.10 18.63 -5.91
CA ARG A 15 -16.67 18.88 -5.65
C ARG A 15 -16.11 17.92 -4.59
N ARG A 16 -16.80 17.77 -3.46
CA ARG A 16 -16.42 16.80 -2.42
C ARG A 16 -16.41 15.36 -2.92
N CYS A 17 -17.33 14.99 -3.81
CA CYS A 17 -17.36 13.67 -4.43
C CYS A 17 -16.15 13.46 -5.34
N LEU A 18 -15.89 14.42 -6.24
CA LEU A 18 -14.76 14.39 -7.16
C LEU A 18 -13.42 14.35 -6.43
N GLU A 19 -13.25 15.14 -5.37
CA GLU A 19 -12.06 15.11 -4.51
C GLU A 19 -11.83 13.72 -3.91
N LYS A 20 -12.89 13.08 -3.38
CA LYS A 20 -12.79 11.73 -2.83
C LYS A 20 -12.42 10.70 -3.90
N CYS A 21 -13.06 10.77 -5.07
CA CYS A 21 -12.75 9.89 -6.21
C CYS A 21 -11.30 10.08 -6.69
N PHE A 22 -10.83 11.32 -6.78
CA PHE A 22 -9.47 11.63 -7.17
C PHE A 22 -8.44 11.10 -6.15
N ARG A 23 -8.69 11.31 -4.85
CA ARG A 23 -7.83 10.74 -3.79
C ARG A 23 -7.80 9.23 -3.82
N LEU A 24 -8.94 8.58 -4.06
CA LEU A 24 -9.00 7.13 -4.24
C LEU A 24 -8.17 6.69 -5.46
N ALA A 25 -8.25 7.41 -6.59
CA ALA A 25 -7.46 7.09 -7.77
C ALA A 25 -5.95 7.22 -7.50
N ILE A 26 -5.51 8.27 -6.80
CA ILE A 26 -4.11 8.41 -6.39
C ILE A 26 -3.71 7.28 -5.43
N ALA A 27 -4.54 6.95 -4.45
CA ALA A 27 -4.27 5.89 -3.49
C ALA A 27 -4.10 4.52 -4.17
N VAL A 28 -4.94 4.22 -5.17
CA VAL A 28 -4.84 3.01 -6.00
C VAL A 28 -3.55 3.04 -6.83
N PHE A 29 -3.23 4.17 -7.45
CA PHE A 29 -1.98 4.35 -8.21
C PHE A 29 -0.74 4.13 -7.32
N VAL A 30 -0.68 4.76 -6.15
CA VAL A 30 0.39 4.58 -5.17
C VAL A 30 0.48 3.11 -4.74
N SER A 31 -0.65 2.46 -4.49
CA SER A 31 -0.68 1.04 -4.11
C SER A 31 -0.11 0.13 -5.20
N LEU A 32 -0.41 0.41 -6.48
CA LEU A 32 0.19 -0.29 -7.63
C LEU A 32 1.69 -0.07 -7.69
N GLN A 33 2.14 1.18 -7.60
CA GLN A 33 3.57 1.50 -7.64
C GLN A 33 4.34 0.88 -6.47
N MET A 34 3.75 0.84 -5.28
CA MET A 34 4.35 0.17 -4.11
C MET A 34 4.42 -1.34 -4.30
N PHE A 35 3.40 -1.97 -4.89
CA PHE A 35 3.46 -3.38 -5.26
C PHE A 35 4.63 -3.64 -6.23
N ASP A 36 4.68 -2.92 -7.35
CA ASP A 36 5.75 -3.13 -8.33
C ASP A 36 7.14 -2.78 -7.77
N PHE A 37 7.26 -1.77 -6.90
CA PHE A 37 8.51 -1.38 -6.25
C PHE A 37 9.04 -2.45 -5.27
N LEU A 38 8.19 -2.99 -4.40
CA LEU A 38 8.60 -3.99 -3.40
C LEU A 38 8.84 -5.39 -3.99
N PHE A 39 8.19 -5.72 -5.11
CA PHE A 39 8.43 -6.95 -5.85
C PHE A 39 9.45 -6.79 -7.01
N ASN A 40 10.12 -5.63 -7.12
CA ASN A 40 11.21 -5.43 -8.07
C ASN A 40 12.50 -6.11 -7.58
N SER A 41 13.17 -6.86 -8.45
CA SER A 41 14.46 -7.54 -8.21
C SER A 41 15.64 -6.59 -8.04
N VAL A 42 15.53 -5.34 -8.51
CA VAL A 42 16.53 -4.30 -8.26
C VAL A 42 16.58 -3.96 -6.77
N TRP A 43 15.44 -4.09 -6.08
CA TRP A 43 15.42 -4.24 -4.65
C TRP A 43 15.75 -5.69 -4.30
N MET A 44 16.78 -5.91 -3.49
CA MET A 44 17.31 -7.21 -3.04
C MET A 44 16.26 -8.20 -2.50
N HIS A 45 15.02 -7.76 -2.32
CA HIS A 45 13.94 -8.50 -1.70
C HIS A 45 13.26 -9.53 -2.61
N GLY A 46 12.89 -9.18 -3.85
CA GLY A 46 12.33 -10.15 -4.82
C GLY A 46 13.30 -11.30 -5.08
N TYR A 47 14.60 -10.97 -5.10
CA TYR A 47 15.71 -11.92 -5.18
C TYR A 47 15.76 -12.86 -3.96
N ILE A 48 15.84 -12.33 -2.73
CA ILE A 48 15.92 -13.17 -1.52
C ILE A 48 14.63 -13.98 -1.29
N TRP A 49 13.44 -13.44 -1.59
CA TRP A 49 12.19 -14.20 -1.51
C TRP A 49 12.16 -15.36 -2.52
N SER A 50 12.62 -15.14 -3.76
CA SER A 50 12.73 -16.20 -4.77
C SER A 50 13.68 -17.33 -4.35
N LEU A 51 14.81 -16.98 -3.72
CA LEU A 51 15.79 -17.94 -3.20
C LEU A 51 15.30 -18.72 -1.97
N ASN A 52 14.17 -18.31 -1.39
CA ASN A 52 13.68 -18.81 -0.11
C ASN A 52 12.36 -19.62 -0.26
N GLN A 53 11.87 -19.80 -1.49
CA GLN A 53 10.75 -20.71 -1.75
C GLN A 53 11.22 -22.17 -1.63
N LYS A 54 10.37 -23.04 -1.09
CA LYS A 54 10.62 -24.49 -1.03
C LYS A 54 10.72 -25.03 -2.45
N VAL A 55 11.97 -25.29 -2.89
CA VAL A 55 12.43 -26.23 -3.92
C VAL A 55 11.52 -26.36 -5.15
N GLU A 56 11.95 -25.76 -6.27
CA GLU A 56 11.79 -26.37 -7.61
C GLU A 56 12.58 -25.65 -8.72
N MET A 57 13.06 -24.41 -8.48
CA MET A 57 13.88 -23.70 -9.45
C MET A 57 15.06 -23.02 -8.75
N ASP A 58 16.29 -23.45 -9.07
CA ASP A 58 17.49 -22.77 -8.63
C ASP A 58 17.57 -21.43 -9.39
N MET A 59 17.12 -20.37 -8.72
CA MET A 59 17.13 -19.00 -9.26
C MET A 59 18.48 -18.30 -9.04
N SER A 60 19.44 -18.96 -8.38
CA SER A 60 20.75 -18.37 -8.04
C SER A 60 21.57 -17.96 -9.28
N GLU A 61 21.36 -18.65 -10.41
CA GLU A 61 22.05 -18.37 -11.68
C GLU A 61 21.29 -17.37 -12.58
N ARG A 62 20.08 -16.94 -12.21
CA ARG A 62 19.27 -16.05 -13.05
C ARG A 62 19.58 -14.58 -12.79
N SER A 63 19.56 -13.78 -13.85
CA SER A 63 19.67 -12.32 -13.72
C SER A 63 18.48 -11.76 -12.93
N ALA A 64 18.70 -10.63 -12.24
CA ALA A 64 17.66 -9.94 -11.49
C ALA A 64 16.40 -9.71 -12.34
N GLY A 65 16.57 -9.23 -13.59
CA GLY A 65 15.46 -9.03 -14.53
C GLY A 65 14.65 -10.30 -14.82
N ALA A 66 15.31 -11.45 -15.01
CA ALA A 66 14.61 -12.71 -15.26
C ALA A 66 13.80 -13.21 -14.05
N ILE A 67 14.24 -12.87 -12.84
CA ILE A 67 13.50 -13.16 -11.60
C ILE A 67 12.28 -12.24 -11.48
N VAL A 68 12.42 -10.95 -11.81
CA VAL A 68 11.29 -10.02 -11.91
C VAL A 68 10.28 -10.48 -12.92
N ASP A 69 10.69 -10.80 -14.14
CA ASP A 69 9.76 -11.22 -15.20
C ASP A 69 9.00 -12.50 -14.79
N HIS A 70 9.66 -13.43 -14.11
CA HIS A 70 9.02 -14.62 -13.56
C HIS A 70 8.00 -14.28 -12.45
N GLN A 71 8.33 -13.37 -11.53
CA GLN A 71 7.44 -12.96 -10.45
C GLN A 71 6.24 -12.15 -10.97
N LEU A 72 6.50 -11.21 -11.88
CA LEU A 72 5.47 -10.42 -12.55
C LEU A 72 4.59 -11.31 -13.44
N GLY A 73 5.14 -12.39 -14.02
CA GLY A 73 4.39 -13.37 -14.78
C GLY A 73 3.42 -14.21 -13.94
N LYS A 74 3.61 -14.31 -12.62
CA LYS A 74 2.70 -15.07 -11.73
C LYS A 74 1.44 -14.32 -11.34
N VAL A 75 1.45 -12.98 -11.37
CA VAL A 75 0.29 -12.15 -10.99
C VAL A 75 -0.04 -11.19 -12.12
N GLY A 76 -1.20 -11.37 -12.74
CA GLY A 76 -1.63 -10.58 -13.88
C GLY A 76 -1.97 -9.13 -13.52
N ASN A 77 -1.90 -8.23 -14.50
CA ASN A 77 -2.19 -6.81 -14.30
C ASN A 77 -3.58 -6.55 -13.67
N LYS A 78 -4.58 -7.36 -14.03
CA LYS A 78 -5.94 -7.26 -13.48
C LYS A 78 -5.99 -7.60 -11.99
N GLU A 79 -5.26 -8.62 -11.57
CA GLU A 79 -5.19 -9.06 -10.16
C GLU A 79 -4.47 -8.01 -9.32
N ARG A 80 -3.37 -7.44 -9.83
CA ARG A 80 -2.66 -6.34 -9.16
C ARG A 80 -3.52 -5.11 -9.01
N PHE A 81 -4.26 -4.74 -10.05
CA PHE A 81 -5.21 -3.64 -9.98
C PHE A 81 -6.28 -3.88 -8.90
N PHE A 82 -6.88 -5.08 -8.89
CA PHE A 82 -7.87 -5.43 -7.88
C PHE A 82 -7.27 -5.41 -6.46
N ALA A 83 -6.10 -6.00 -6.27
CA ALA A 83 -5.39 -5.99 -4.99
C ALA A 83 -5.06 -4.55 -4.53
N ALA A 84 -4.64 -3.67 -5.44
CA ALA A 84 -4.38 -2.27 -5.12
C ALA A 84 -5.64 -1.52 -4.68
N VAL A 85 -6.78 -1.76 -5.33
CA VAL A 85 -8.08 -1.20 -4.92
C VAL A 85 -8.46 -1.69 -3.53
N VAL A 86 -8.38 -2.99 -3.28
CA VAL A 86 -8.71 -3.58 -1.97
C VAL A 86 -7.80 -3.03 -0.88
N SER A 87 -6.49 -2.92 -1.14
CA SER A 87 -5.53 -2.36 -0.19
C SER A 87 -5.81 -0.89 0.12
N ALA A 88 -6.08 -0.07 -0.90
CA ALA A 88 -6.40 1.34 -0.72
C ALA A 88 -7.67 1.54 0.14
N LEU A 89 -8.72 0.75 -0.14
CA LEU A 89 -9.95 0.76 0.65
C LEU A 89 -9.73 0.26 2.07
N SER A 90 -8.87 -0.75 2.26
CA SER A 90 -8.53 -1.27 3.60
C SER A 90 -7.85 -0.21 4.47
N VAL A 91 -6.90 0.54 3.89
CA VAL A 91 -6.26 1.67 4.59
C VAL A 91 -7.27 2.77 4.87
N TRP A 92 -8.14 3.11 3.91
CA TRP A 92 -9.20 4.08 4.13
C TRP A 92 -10.13 3.69 5.29
N SER A 93 -10.57 2.43 5.34
CA SER A 93 -11.39 1.91 6.44
C SER A 93 -10.66 1.96 7.77
N LEU A 94 -9.37 1.61 7.81
CA LEU A 94 -8.54 1.71 9.01
C LEU A 94 -8.49 3.15 9.53
N LEU A 95 -8.23 4.13 8.66
CA LEU A 95 -8.19 5.55 9.04
C LEU A 95 -9.54 6.05 9.55
N ALA A 96 -10.64 5.59 8.94
CA ALA A 96 -11.99 5.90 9.40
C ALA A 96 -12.24 5.38 10.83
N VAL A 97 -11.80 4.16 11.13
CA VAL A 97 -11.89 3.56 12.48
C VAL A 97 -10.99 4.32 13.49
N LEU A 98 -9.79 4.72 13.07
CA LEU A 98 -8.85 5.49 13.90
C LEU A 98 -9.27 6.97 14.10
N GLY A 99 -10.33 7.42 13.42
CA GLY A 99 -10.92 8.74 13.63
C GLY A 99 -10.32 9.86 12.78
N TYR A 100 -9.55 9.54 11.73
CA TYR A 100 -8.90 10.53 10.84
C TYR A 100 -9.87 11.46 10.10
N GLY A 101 -11.17 11.12 10.06
CA GLY A 101 -12.21 12.00 9.53
C GLY A 101 -12.92 12.88 10.56
N LYS A 102 -12.58 12.75 11.86
CA LYS A 102 -13.29 13.44 12.98
C LYS A 102 -12.44 14.49 13.68
N ARG A 103 -11.11 14.34 13.64
CA ARG A 103 -10.16 15.25 14.28
C ARG A 103 -8.95 15.46 13.39
N ASP A 104 -8.23 16.55 13.61
CA ASP A 104 -6.95 16.75 12.96
C ASP A 104 -5.91 15.83 13.58
N HIS A 105 -5.15 15.18 12.72
CA HIS A 105 -4.06 14.29 13.09
C HIS A 105 -2.75 14.79 12.50
N SER A 106 -1.69 14.71 13.28
CA SER A 106 -0.36 14.99 12.76
C SER A 106 0.14 13.85 11.87
N VAL A 107 1.03 14.19 10.93
CA VAL A 107 1.75 13.19 10.12
C VAL A 107 2.51 12.20 11.01
N TRP A 108 2.98 12.65 12.19
CA TRP A 108 3.64 11.79 13.16
C TRP A 108 2.71 10.74 13.76
N GLU A 109 1.45 11.07 14.01
CA GLU A 109 0.46 10.07 14.42
C GLU A 109 0.23 9.03 13.31
N LEU A 110 0.11 9.47 12.05
CA LEU A 110 -0.03 8.54 10.93
C LEU A 110 1.16 7.59 10.82
N LEU A 111 2.38 8.11 11.01
CA LEU A 111 3.60 7.30 11.02
C LEU A 111 3.58 6.26 12.16
N LYS A 112 3.16 6.64 13.36
CA LYS A 112 3.06 5.68 14.48
C LYS A 112 2.04 4.58 14.17
N HIS A 113 0.86 4.93 13.67
CA HIS A 113 -0.17 3.96 13.33
C HIS A 113 0.30 3.02 12.21
N SER A 114 0.95 3.54 11.18
CA SER A 114 1.47 2.69 10.09
C SER A 114 2.55 1.72 10.59
N VAL A 115 3.46 2.16 11.49
CA VAL A 115 4.47 1.28 12.09
C VAL A 115 3.80 0.18 12.92
N MET A 116 2.82 0.52 13.74
CA MET A 116 2.08 -0.48 14.55
C MET A 116 1.39 -1.51 13.67
N VAL A 117 0.72 -1.08 12.60
CA VAL A 117 0.05 -1.98 11.64
C VAL A 117 1.06 -2.88 10.94
N GLY A 118 2.22 -2.36 10.54
CA GLY A 118 3.30 -3.14 9.94
C GLY A 118 3.85 -4.21 10.89
N ILE A 119 4.09 -3.86 12.15
CA ILE A 119 4.52 -4.82 13.18
C ILE A 119 3.46 -5.90 13.39
N MET A 120 2.20 -5.51 13.52
CA MET A 120 1.10 -6.47 13.67
C MET A 120 1.00 -7.42 12.48
N ALA A 121 1.09 -6.91 11.26
CA ALA A 121 1.09 -7.73 10.05
C ALA A 121 2.25 -8.74 10.04
N GLY A 122 3.46 -8.29 10.38
CA GLY A 122 4.63 -9.17 10.52
C GLY A 122 4.41 -10.26 11.57
N CYS A 123 3.88 -9.92 12.75
CA CYS A 123 3.57 -10.89 13.81
C CYS A 123 2.49 -11.90 13.38
N VAL A 124 1.40 -11.44 12.76
CA VAL A 124 0.34 -12.32 12.23
C VAL A 124 0.90 -13.28 11.20
N ARG A 125 1.79 -12.82 10.32
CA ARG A 125 2.46 -13.68 9.34
C ARG A 125 3.36 -14.73 9.97
N CYS A 126 4.11 -14.37 11.01
CA CYS A 126 4.87 -15.35 11.80
C CYS A 126 3.95 -16.44 12.42
N MET A 127 2.72 -16.08 12.81
CA MET A 127 1.75 -17.02 13.39
C MET A 127 1.03 -17.91 12.35
N GLN A 128 0.89 -17.46 11.10
CA GLN A 128 0.16 -18.18 10.04
C GLN A 128 0.91 -19.37 9.39
N MET A 129 2.08 -19.78 9.91
CA MET A 129 2.92 -20.94 9.53
C MET A 129 3.97 -20.80 8.40
N GLN A 130 5.11 -21.49 8.62
CA GLN A 130 6.19 -21.95 7.71
C GLN A 130 7.00 -20.95 6.85
N GLN A 131 6.91 -19.65 7.05
CA GLN A 131 7.83 -18.72 6.38
C GLN A 131 9.05 -18.39 7.25
N ARG A 132 10.23 -18.26 6.62
CA ARG A 132 11.43 -17.77 7.32
C ARG A 132 11.16 -16.33 7.82
N LEU A 133 11.90 -15.89 8.84
CA LEU A 133 11.77 -14.56 9.45
C LEU A 133 11.77 -13.40 8.43
N TYR A 134 12.53 -13.56 7.35
CA TYR A 134 12.73 -12.52 6.34
C TYR A 134 11.45 -12.14 5.55
N PRO A 135 10.68 -13.09 4.96
CA PRO A 135 9.36 -12.80 4.40
C PRO A 135 8.40 -12.06 5.36
N ALA A 136 8.36 -12.45 6.63
CA ALA A 136 7.46 -11.82 7.60
C ALA A 136 7.85 -10.36 7.90
N ILE A 137 9.14 -10.08 8.05
CA ILE A 137 9.65 -8.70 8.21
C ILE A 137 9.29 -7.85 6.99
N HIS A 138 9.43 -8.42 5.79
CA HIS A 138 9.12 -7.70 4.57
C HIS A 138 7.65 -7.40 4.42
N GLU A 139 6.77 -8.37 4.64
CA GLU A 139 5.34 -8.11 4.58
C GLU A 139 4.90 -7.09 5.64
N GLY A 140 5.53 -7.10 6.81
CA GLY A 140 5.35 -6.06 7.81
C GLY A 140 5.80 -4.69 7.32
N PHE A 141 6.97 -4.58 6.71
CA PHE A 141 7.48 -3.34 6.13
C PHE A 141 6.62 -2.83 4.97
N TYR A 142 6.19 -3.73 4.08
CA TYR A 142 5.25 -3.44 2.99
C TYR A 142 3.97 -2.83 3.54
N THR A 143 3.37 -3.49 4.53
CA THR A 143 2.10 -3.05 5.13
C THR A 143 2.27 -1.69 5.81
N TYR A 144 3.40 -1.45 6.49
CA TYR A 144 3.76 -0.15 7.03
C TYR A 144 3.81 0.93 5.95
N LEU A 145 4.62 0.71 4.91
CA LEU A 145 4.88 1.71 3.87
C LEU A 145 3.61 2.03 3.08
N LEU A 146 2.82 1.01 2.77
CA LEU A 146 1.53 1.14 2.10
C LEU A 146 0.54 1.94 2.95
N THR A 147 0.39 1.59 4.23
CA THR A 147 -0.52 2.29 5.15
C THR A 147 -0.13 3.76 5.30
N PHE A 148 1.17 4.06 5.37
CA PHE A 148 1.66 5.43 5.46
C PHE A 148 1.40 6.23 4.18
N SER A 149 1.85 5.73 3.02
CA SER A 149 1.76 6.45 1.75
C SER A 149 0.31 6.64 1.28
N VAL A 150 -0.50 5.59 1.40
CA VAL A 150 -1.94 5.68 1.10
C VAL A 150 -2.65 6.56 2.12
N GLY A 151 -2.28 6.45 3.40
CA GLY A 151 -2.90 7.26 4.43
C GLY A 151 -2.59 8.75 4.30
N LEU A 152 -1.39 9.12 3.85
CA LEU A 152 -1.05 10.50 3.48
C LEU A 152 -1.96 11.00 2.36
N THR A 153 -2.18 10.18 1.32
CA THR A 153 -3.06 10.53 0.20
C THR A 153 -4.47 10.87 0.66
N PHE A 154 -5.01 10.13 1.63
CA PHE A 154 -6.34 10.43 2.18
C PHE A 154 -6.33 11.61 3.17
N SER A 155 -5.23 11.83 3.89
CA SER A 155 -5.13 12.80 4.98
C SER A 155 -4.73 14.20 4.53
N ILE A 156 -4.19 14.39 3.33
CA ILE A 156 -3.91 15.73 2.78
C ILE A 156 -5.24 16.47 2.61
N GLN A 157 -5.45 17.50 3.42
CA GLN A 157 -6.52 18.48 3.26
C GLN A 157 -5.94 19.66 2.43
N ILE A 158 -6.63 20.04 1.35
CA ILE A 158 -6.37 21.28 0.59
C ILE A 158 -7.44 22.26 1.02
#